data_AF-A0A1H8T345-F1
#
_entry.id   AF-A0A1H8T345-F1
#
_cell.length_a   1.000
_cell.length_b   1.000
_cell.length_c   1.000
_cell.angle_alpha   90.00
_cell.angle_beta   90.00
_cell.angle_gamma   90.00
#
_symmetry.space_group_name_H-M   'P 1'
#
loop_
_entity.id
_entity.type
_entity.pdbx_description
1 polymer ?
#
loop_
_entity_poly.entity_id
_entity_poly.type
_entity_poly.pdbx_seq_one_letter_code
_entity_poly.pdbx_strand_id
1 'polypeptide(L)'
;MEAITLLASTVGIYLILLPVVAELKQPTTYDDRPMACAAFYQYLARASKDAGDDADSDRYMAKFKVLYDQGVANVLAVGGTREQARKATQNFVDIIGEMAISRPEAVPSLIAMCKREYP
;
A
#
# COMPACT_ATOMS: atom_id res chain seq x y z
N MET A 1 19.67 -46.35 -58.42
CA MET A 1 19.25 -45.57 -57.23
C MET A 1 20.23 -44.44 -57.10
N GLU A 2 19.85 -43.25 -57.53
CA GLU A 2 20.68 -42.03 -57.42
C GLU A 2 19.73 -40.92 -56.97
N ALA A 3 20.11 -40.23 -55.90
CA ALA A 3 19.26 -39.44 -55.05
C ALA A 3 19.12 -37.98 -55.54
N ILE A 4 17.93 -37.42 -55.34
CA ILE A 4 17.58 -36.02 -55.58
C ILE A 4 17.81 -35.22 -54.29
N THR A 5 18.46 -34.05 -54.36
CA THR A 5 18.38 -33.01 -53.31
C THR A 5 18.65 -31.65 -53.94
N LEU A 6 17.63 -30.96 -54.46
CA LEU A 6 16.78 -29.92 -53.82
C LEU A 6 17.47 -28.58 -53.54
N LEU A 7 17.02 -27.60 -54.33
CA LEU A 7 17.30 -26.16 -54.33
C LEU A 7 16.93 -25.49 -53.00
N ALA A 8 17.84 -24.67 -52.46
CA ALA A 8 17.56 -23.72 -51.39
C ALA A 8 17.22 -22.36 -52.01
N SER A 9 15.94 -21.97 -51.97
CA SER A 9 15.48 -20.63 -52.32
C SER A 9 15.30 -19.81 -51.04
N THR A 10 16.08 -18.74 -50.94
CA THR A 10 16.06 -17.74 -49.87
C THR A 10 14.90 -16.76 -50.07
N VAL A 11 13.89 -16.80 -49.18
CA VAL A 11 12.89 -15.73 -49.07
C VAL A 11 13.06 -15.09 -47.69
N GLY A 12 13.65 -13.90 -47.69
CA GLY A 12 13.84 -13.08 -46.49
C GLY A 12 12.52 -12.53 -45.99
N ILE A 13 12.15 -12.90 -44.76
CA ILE A 13 11.00 -12.36 -44.05
C ILE A 13 11.48 -11.10 -43.31
N TYR A 14 11.07 -9.93 -43.79
CA TYR A 14 11.21 -8.66 -43.08
C TYR A 14 10.21 -8.63 -41.91
N LEU A 15 10.68 -8.86 -40.69
CA LEU A 15 9.92 -8.61 -39.47
C LEU A 15 10.02 -7.11 -39.13
N ILE A 16 8.92 -6.38 -39.34
CA ILE A 16 8.72 -5.03 -38.83
C ILE A 16 8.58 -5.14 -37.30
N LEU A 17 9.67 -4.86 -36.58
CA LEU A 17 9.66 -4.69 -35.13
C LEU A 17 9.04 -3.31 -34.83
N LEU A 18 7.75 -3.28 -34.48
CA LEU A 18 7.19 -2.12 -33.77
C LEU A 18 7.56 -2.27 -32.29
N PRO A 19 8.23 -1.29 -31.66
CA PRO A 19 8.35 -1.30 -30.22
C PRO A 19 6.97 -0.94 -29.65
N VAL A 20 6.21 -1.95 -29.25
CA VAL A 20 5.18 -1.74 -28.22
C VAL A 20 5.95 -1.35 -26.97
N VAL A 21 6.06 -0.04 -26.75
CA VAL A 21 6.41 0.49 -25.43
C VAL A 21 5.19 0.20 -24.57
N ALA A 22 5.14 -1.01 -24.02
CA ALA A 22 4.30 -1.28 -22.88
C ALA A 22 4.82 -0.34 -21.78
N GLU A 23 4.04 0.68 -21.44
CA GLU A 23 4.24 1.42 -20.20
C GLU A 23 4.16 0.41 -19.07
N LEU A 24 5.32 -0.11 -18.66
CA LEU A 24 5.48 -0.87 -17.45
C LEU A 24 5.20 0.13 -16.32
N LYS A 25 3.93 0.19 -15.90
CA LYS A 25 3.54 0.86 -14.66
C LYS A 25 4.49 0.30 -13.59
N GLN A 26 5.42 1.14 -13.11
CA GLN A 26 6.38 0.71 -12.11
C GLN A 26 5.60 0.02 -10.99
N PRO A 27 6.02 -1.18 -10.53
CA PRO A 27 5.36 -1.84 -9.43
C PRO A 27 5.44 -0.87 -8.24
N THR A 28 4.31 -0.26 -7.91
CA THR A 28 4.19 0.53 -6.70
C THR A 28 4.43 -0.46 -5.58
N THR A 29 5.57 -0.36 -4.90
CA THR A 29 5.82 -1.13 -3.70
C THR A 29 4.71 -0.76 -2.73
N TYR A 30 3.78 -1.70 -2.51
CA TYR A 30 2.65 -1.48 -1.62
C TYR A 30 3.19 -1.08 -0.25
N ASP A 31 2.79 0.11 0.20
CA ASP A 31 3.25 0.69 1.46
C ASP A 31 2.09 0.70 2.46
N ASP A 32 2.19 -0.15 3.48
CA ASP A 32 1.18 -0.31 4.53
C ASP A 32 1.43 0.56 5.76
N ARG A 33 2.59 1.22 5.83
CA ARG A 33 3.00 2.07 6.97
C ARG A 33 1.99 3.19 7.26
N PRO A 34 1.38 3.88 6.27
CA PRO A 34 0.32 4.84 6.54
C PRO A 34 -0.85 4.23 7.33
N MET A 35 -1.28 3.01 7.01
CA MET A 35 -2.40 2.37 7.72
C MET A 35 -2.02 1.96 9.14
N ALA A 36 -0.81 1.41 9.32
CA ALA A 36 -0.30 1.06 10.65
C ALA A 36 -0.20 2.32 11.55
N CYS A 37 0.27 3.44 11.00
CA CYS A 37 0.39 4.68 11.74
C CYS A 37 -0.93 5.43 11.90
N ALA A 38 -1.89 5.24 11.00
CA ALA A 38 -3.27 5.70 11.19
C ALA A 38 -3.86 5.05 12.46
N ALA A 39 -3.70 3.73 12.65
CA ALA A 39 -4.17 3.06 13.86
C ALA A 39 -3.55 3.62 15.13
N PHE A 40 -2.23 3.87 15.12
CA PHE A 40 -1.52 4.49 16.24
C PHE A 40 -2.08 5.88 16.60
N TYR A 41 -2.26 6.76 15.61
CA TYR A 41 -2.81 8.10 15.86
C TYR A 41 -4.28 8.09 16.24
N GLN A 42 -5.07 7.13 15.75
CA GLN A 42 -6.44 6.95 16.21
C GLN A 42 -6.48 6.56 17.70
N TYR A 43 -5.58 5.68 18.13
CA TYR A 43 -5.45 5.31 19.54
C TYR A 43 -5.07 6.51 20.42
N LEU A 44 -4.08 7.30 20.01
CA LEU A 44 -3.70 8.52 20.75
C LEU A 44 -4.85 9.53 20.82
N ALA A 45 -5.60 9.71 19.73
CA ALA A 45 -6.75 10.61 19.72
C ALA A 45 -7.79 10.19 20.77
N ARG A 46 -8.13 8.89 20.81
CA ARG A 46 -9.06 8.34 21.81
C ARG A 46 -8.53 8.50 23.23
N ALA A 47 -7.26 8.15 23.47
CA ALA A 47 -6.64 8.27 24.79
C ALA A 47 -6.60 9.73 25.29
N SER A 48 -6.26 10.69 24.43
CA SER A 48 -6.30 12.12 24.75
C SER A 48 -7.72 12.59 25.04
N LYS A 49 -8.70 12.15 24.25
CA LYS A 49 -10.11 12.47 24.47
C LYS A 49 -10.62 11.95 25.82
N ASP A 50 -10.28 10.70 26.17
CA ASP A 50 -10.64 10.07 27.44
C ASP A 50 -9.99 10.78 28.64
N ALA A 51 -8.80 11.37 28.43
CA ALA A 51 -8.11 12.21 29.42
C ALA A 51 -8.64 13.65 29.51
N GLY A 52 -9.58 14.05 28.65
CA GLY A 52 -10.12 15.42 28.58
C GLY A 52 -9.24 16.41 27.82
N ASP A 53 -8.23 15.95 27.09
CA ASP A 53 -7.36 16.78 26.25
C ASP A 53 -7.89 16.80 24.80
N ASP A 54 -8.86 17.69 24.58
CA ASP A 54 -9.50 17.86 23.28
C ASP A 54 -8.52 18.37 22.20
N ALA A 55 -7.56 19.22 22.57
CA ALA A 55 -6.59 19.79 21.64
C ALA A 55 -5.64 18.73 21.08
N ASP A 56 -5.13 17.85 21.94
CA ASP A 56 -4.31 16.72 21.52
C ASP A 56 -5.13 15.69 20.75
N SER A 57 -6.34 15.40 21.21
CA SER A 57 -7.29 14.52 20.50
C SER A 57 -7.49 14.97 19.05
N ASP A 58 -7.82 16.24 18.84
CA ASP A 58 -8.07 16.80 17.50
C ASP A 58 -6.81 16.77 16.63
N ARG A 59 -5.63 17.07 17.21
CA ARG A 59 -4.35 16.99 16.51
C ARG A 59 -4.06 15.57 16.03
N TYR A 60 -4.24 14.56 16.89
CA TYR A 60 -4.02 13.16 16.51
C TYR A 60 -5.07 12.66 15.52
N MET A 61 -6.33 13.08 15.66
CA MET A 61 -7.39 12.75 14.70
C MET A 61 -7.11 13.33 13.31
N ALA A 62 -6.55 14.54 13.23
CA ALA A 62 -6.13 15.11 11.96
C ALA A 62 -5.04 14.27 11.27
N LYS A 63 -4.05 13.79 12.04
CA LYS A 63 -3.02 12.86 11.53
C LYS A 63 -3.60 11.54 11.07
N PHE A 64 -4.50 10.95 11.87
CA PHE A 64 -5.22 9.73 11.49
C PHE A 64 -5.88 9.89 10.12
N LYS A 65 -6.63 10.98 9.88
CA LYS A 65 -7.34 11.19 8.60
C LYS A 65 -6.40 11.23 7.41
N VAL A 66 -5.29 11.96 7.51
CA VAL A 66 -4.30 12.06 6.43
C VAL A 66 -3.72 10.69 6.08
N LEU A 67 -3.29 9.94 7.10
CA LEU A 67 -2.66 8.63 6.91
C LEU A 67 -3.66 7.57 6.46
N TYR A 68 -4.89 7.64 6.94
CA TYR A 68 -5.98 6.78 6.50
C TYR A 68 -6.28 7.01 5.01
N ASP A 69 -6.41 8.26 4.57
CA ASP A 69 -6.65 8.58 3.16
C ASP A 69 -5.49 8.14 2.26
N GLN A 70 -4.24 8.26 2.73
CA GLN A 70 -3.07 7.73 2.05
C GLN A 70 -3.10 6.20 1.97
N GLY A 71 -3.49 5.51 3.05
CA GLY A 71 -3.72 4.06 3.06
C GLY A 71 -4.77 3.63 2.04
N VAL A 72 -5.90 4.34 1.97
CA VAL A 72 -6.95 4.11 0.97
C VAL A 72 -6.39 4.28 -0.46
N ALA A 73 -5.57 5.31 -0.70
CA ALA A 73 -4.95 5.52 -2.00
C ALA A 73 -3.98 4.37 -2.37
N ASN A 74 -3.19 3.87 -1.41
CA ASN A 74 -2.28 2.75 -1.61
C ASN A 74 -3.04 1.45 -1.92
N VAL A 75 -4.13 1.17 -1.21
CA VAL A 75 -4.98 -0.01 -1.50
C VAL A 75 -5.68 0.16 -2.85
N LEU A 76 -6.16 1.36 -3.18
CA LEU A 76 -6.80 1.61 -4.47
C LEU A 76 -5.82 1.45 -5.65
N ALA A 77 -4.54 1.77 -5.45
CA ALA A 77 -3.50 1.62 -6.47
C ALA A 77 -3.25 0.15 -6.86
N VAL A 78 -3.51 -0.80 -5.95
CA VAL A 78 -3.40 -2.25 -6.24
C VAL A 78 -4.67 -2.83 -6.88
N GLY A 79 -5.77 -2.07 -6.92
CA GLY A 79 -7.00 -2.41 -7.64
C GLY A 79 -8.27 -2.40 -6.78
N GLY A 80 -9.41 -2.71 -7.41
CA GLY A 80 -10.73 -2.72 -6.77
C GLY A 80 -11.43 -1.35 -6.78
N THR A 81 -12.52 -1.24 -6.02
CA THR A 81 -13.29 -0.01 -5.89
C THR A 81 -12.81 0.84 -4.71
N ARG A 82 -13.11 2.15 -4.74
CA ARG A 82 -12.83 3.03 -3.59
C ARG A 82 -13.48 2.54 -2.30
N GLU A 83 -14.66 1.93 -2.38
CA GLU A 83 -15.36 1.38 -1.22
C GLU A 83 -14.62 0.16 -0.65
N GLN A 84 -14.16 -0.74 -1.51
CA GLN A 84 -13.32 -1.87 -1.11
C GLN A 84 -12.00 -1.40 -0.47
N ALA A 85 -11.37 -0.37 -1.04
CA ALA A 85 -10.14 0.21 -0.49
C ALA A 85 -10.37 0.83 0.90
N ARG A 86 -11.46 1.58 1.08
CA ARG A 86 -11.87 2.10 2.41
C ARG A 86 -12.08 0.96 3.41
N LYS A 87 -12.85 -0.05 3.04
CA LYS A 87 -13.12 -1.19 3.91
C LYS A 87 -11.84 -1.94 4.29
N ALA A 88 -10.97 -2.20 3.33
CA ALA A 88 -9.69 -2.88 3.58
C ALA A 88 -8.78 -2.05 4.49
N THR A 89 -8.70 -0.74 4.28
CA THR A 89 -7.92 0.19 5.12
C THR A 89 -8.46 0.21 6.54
N GLN A 90 -9.77 0.31 6.73
CA GLN A 90 -10.40 0.29 8.05
C GLN A 90 -10.14 -1.04 8.77
N ASN A 91 -10.34 -2.18 8.07
CA ASN A 91 -10.05 -3.49 8.64
C ASN A 91 -8.59 -3.61 9.08
N PHE A 92 -7.64 -3.09 8.31
CA PHE A 92 -6.23 -3.12 8.67
C PHE A 92 -5.97 -2.29 9.93
N VAL A 93 -6.53 -1.07 10.01
CA VAL A 93 -6.45 -0.20 11.18
C VAL A 93 -6.99 -0.91 12.42
N ASP A 94 -8.14 -1.57 12.31
CA ASP A 94 -8.78 -2.29 13.42
C ASP A 94 -7.91 -3.47 13.87
N ILE A 95 -7.38 -4.27 12.94
CA ILE A 95 -6.47 -5.39 13.23
C ILE A 95 -5.21 -4.91 13.96
N ILE A 96 -4.60 -3.80 13.54
CA ILE A 96 -3.43 -3.23 14.21
C ILE A 96 -3.80 -2.82 15.65
N GLY A 97 -4.98 -2.24 15.84
CA GLY A 97 -5.51 -1.93 17.18
C GLY A 97 -5.66 -3.18 18.06
N GLU A 98 -6.25 -4.26 17.54
CA GLU A 98 -6.37 -5.53 18.25
C GLU A 98 -5.02 -6.21 18.51
N MET A 99 -4.09 -6.11 17.56
CA MET A 99 -2.72 -6.62 17.73
C MET A 99 -1.97 -5.86 18.83
N ALA A 100 -2.16 -4.55 18.95
CA ALA A 100 -1.54 -3.78 20.03
C ALA A 100 -1.99 -4.25 21.43
N ILE A 101 -3.24 -4.74 21.55
CA ILE A 101 -3.78 -5.31 22.79
C ILE A 101 -3.22 -6.71 23.05
N SER A 102 -3.17 -7.56 22.01
CA SER A 102 -2.74 -8.96 22.13
C SER A 102 -1.22 -9.17 22.15
N ARG A 103 -0.45 -8.22 21.63
CA ARG A 103 1.03 -8.24 21.55
C ARG A 103 1.63 -6.91 22.00
N PRO A 104 1.54 -6.59 23.30
CA PRO A 104 2.04 -5.32 23.83
C PRO A 104 3.55 -5.12 23.60
N GLU A 105 4.32 -6.20 23.45
CA GLU A 105 5.76 -6.15 23.17
C GLU A 105 6.10 -5.58 21.78
N ALA A 106 5.18 -5.64 20.81
CA ALA A 106 5.38 -5.09 19.48
C ALA A 106 5.11 -3.57 19.40
N VAL A 107 4.38 -3.04 20.39
CA VAL A 107 3.92 -1.64 20.41
C VAL A 107 5.06 -0.62 20.40
N PRO A 108 6.14 -0.75 21.19
CA PRO A 108 7.24 0.21 21.17
C PRO A 108 7.88 0.39 19.79
N SER A 109 8.03 -0.71 19.04
CA SER A 109 8.58 -0.68 17.67
C SER A 109 7.64 0.05 16.70
N LEU A 110 6.33 -0.20 16.79
CA LEU A 110 5.33 0.51 16.00
C LEU A 110 5.35 2.02 16.30
N ILE A 111 5.41 2.39 17.58
CA ILE A 111 5.51 3.79 18.01
C ILE A 111 6.77 4.46 17.44
N ALA A 112 7.92 3.80 17.55
CA ALA A 112 9.19 4.34 17.07
C ALA A 112 9.17 4.54 15.55
N MET A 113 8.57 3.62 14.80
CA MET A 113 8.38 3.74 13.36
C MET A 113 7.48 4.95 13.02
N CYS A 114 6.30 5.05 13.63
CA CYS A 114 5.36 6.11 13.30
C CYS A 114 5.85 7.50 13.67
N LYS A 115 6.54 7.66 14.80
CA LYS A 115 7.18 8.93 15.18
C LYS A 115 8.31 9.34 14.23
N ARG A 116 9.04 8.37 13.67
CA ARG A 116 10.13 8.63 12.72
C ARG A 116 9.60 9.03 11.35
N GLU A 117 8.57 8.35 10.87
CA GLU A 117 8.09 8.49 9.49
C GLU A 117 6.98 9.51 9.34
N TYR A 118 6.22 9.76 10.41
CA TYR A 118 5.06 10.65 10.44
C TYR A 118 5.07 11.55 11.70
N PRO A 119 6.15 12.33 11.92
CA PRO A 119 6.39 13.07 13.16
C PRO A 119 5.28 14.03 13.56
#